data_AF-A0A0N4UQ25-F1
#
_entry.id   AF-A0A0N4UQ25-F1
#
_cell.length_a   1.000
_cell.length_b   1.000
_cell.length_c   1.000
_cell.angle_alpha   90.00
_cell.angle_beta   90.00
_cell.angle_gamma   90.00
#
_symmetry.space_group_name_H-M   'P 1'
#
loop_
_entity.id
_entity.type
_entity.pdbx_description
1 polymer ?
#
loop_
_entity_poly.entity_id
_entity_poly.type
_entity_poly.pdbx_seq_one_letter_code
_entity_poly.pdbx_strand_id
1 'polypeptide(L)'
;MNWAISQDRVYKQLNTYYAECIDDTLFTIGVAVAKGDEKRIKPRKPIDYAEIELSWFKGLNWKMHPEWRYCLLNDSDSSLTAEEAFRVYVEQMRHEGALPRLCESRRQLVDRFIFDMKVTNGLIDLWNYNAKTCKKYDYRRQIHIVFLATPSGLIKYWDEIPEDLTYNDPNLVNISQSTKSFGTPSQQQKLVFFR
;
A
#
# COMPACT_ATOMS: atom_id res chain seq x y z
N MET A 1 25.10 2.12 16.36
CA MET A 1 24.51 1.02 15.56
C MET A 1 23.62 0.23 16.49
N ASN A 2 22.30 0.31 16.34
CA ASN A 2 21.35 -0.48 17.11
C ASN A 2 20.32 -1.05 16.14
N TRP A 3 20.42 -2.35 15.87
CA TRP A 3 19.38 -3.14 15.23
C TRP A 3 18.32 -3.45 16.30
N ALA A 4 17.39 -2.53 16.54
CA ALA A 4 16.20 -2.82 17.32
C ALA A 4 15.20 -3.52 16.40
N ILE A 5 15.33 -4.85 16.36
CA ILE A 5 14.46 -5.81 15.68
C ILE A 5 13.07 -5.74 16.35
N SER A 6 12.00 -5.89 15.56
CA SER A 6 10.58 -5.80 15.96
C SER A 6 10.12 -6.91 16.93
N GLN A 7 10.71 -6.97 18.12
CA GLN A 7 10.39 -7.95 19.15
C GLN A 7 9.34 -7.51 20.17
N ASP A 8 8.83 -6.28 20.09
CA ASP A 8 7.95 -5.73 21.14
C ASP A 8 6.56 -6.37 21.22
N ARG A 9 6.18 -7.23 20.26
CA ARG A 9 4.88 -7.92 20.25
C ARG A 9 5.03 -9.37 19.85
N VAL A 10 4.86 -10.26 20.82
CA VAL A 10 4.61 -11.68 20.58
C VAL A 10 3.12 -11.93 20.75
N TYR A 11 2.47 -12.51 19.75
CA TYR A 11 1.06 -12.90 19.82
C TYR A 11 0.91 -14.40 19.54
N LYS A 12 -0.11 -15.02 20.15
CA LYS A 12 -0.43 -16.42 19.89
C LYS A 12 -1.12 -16.51 18.52
N GLN A 13 -0.48 -17.18 17.57
CA GLN A 13 -1.04 -17.50 16.26
C GLN A 13 -1.03 -19.01 16.06
N LEU A 14 -2.17 -19.58 15.67
CA LEU A 14 -2.23 -20.96 15.22
C LEU A 14 -1.87 -20.99 13.73
N ASN A 15 -0.88 -21.81 13.37
CA ASN A 15 -0.42 -21.98 12.00
C ASN A 15 -0.53 -23.45 11.59
N THR A 16 -0.88 -23.67 10.32
CA THR A 16 -0.70 -24.94 9.63
C THR A 16 0.62 -24.88 8.86
N TYR A 17 1.50 -25.85 9.08
CA TYR A 17 2.80 -25.91 8.43
C TYR A 17 2.77 -26.95 7.32
N TYR A 18 3.29 -26.56 6.15
CA TYR A 18 3.51 -27.41 4.99
C TYR A 18 5.00 -27.44 4.70
N ALA A 19 5.54 -28.60 4.34
CA ALA A 19 6.94 -28.73 3.97
C ALA A 19 7.11 -29.69 2.80
N GLU A 20 8.04 -29.38 1.89
CA GLU A 20 8.33 -30.17 0.69
C GLU A 20 9.83 -30.11 0.37
N CYS A 21 10.41 -31.22 -0.11
CA CYS A 21 11.80 -31.26 -0.56
C CYS A 21 11.90 -30.69 -1.98
N ILE A 22 12.98 -29.96 -2.27
CA ILE A 22 13.26 -29.51 -3.64
C ILE A 22 14.20 -30.53 -4.29
N ASP A 23 13.73 -31.18 -5.35
CA ASP A 23 14.49 -32.18 -6.10
C ASP A 23 15.87 -31.65 -6.53
N ASP A 24 16.87 -32.53 -6.53
CA ASP A 24 18.27 -32.24 -6.86
C ASP A 24 18.94 -31.16 -5.99
N THR A 25 18.39 -30.90 -4.80
CA THR A 25 19.00 -29.99 -3.82
C THR A 25 18.99 -30.56 -2.40
N LEU A 26 19.78 -29.95 -1.52
CA LEU A 26 19.76 -30.24 -0.08
C LEU A 26 18.75 -29.38 0.69
N PHE A 27 17.87 -28.66 -0.01
CA PHE A 27 16.94 -27.71 0.60
C PHE A 27 15.52 -28.27 0.73
N THR A 28 14.84 -27.87 1.80
CA THR A 28 13.42 -28.13 2.04
C THR A 28 12.70 -26.78 2.12
N ILE A 29 11.59 -26.63 1.40
CA ILE A 29 10.73 -25.46 1.52
C ILE A 29 9.71 -25.71 2.63
N GLY A 30 9.58 -24.75 3.55
CA GLY A 30 8.56 -24.77 4.61
C GLY A 30 7.68 -23.53 4.50
N VAL A 31 6.36 -23.72 4.55
CA VAL A 31 5.38 -22.63 4.52
C VAL A 31 4.46 -22.74 5.73
N ALA A 32 4.38 -21.66 6.51
CA ALA A 32 3.42 -21.51 7.60
C ALA A 32 2.23 -20.68 7.12
N VAL A 33 1.03 -21.24 7.19
CA VAL A 33 -0.22 -20.55 6.86
C VAL A 33 -1.00 -20.35 8.16
N ALA A 34 -1.32 -19.09 8.48
CA ALA A 34 -2.16 -18.78 9.63
C ALA A 34 -3.53 -19.43 9.50
N LYS A 35 -4.04 -20.00 10.59
CA LYS A 35 -5.38 -20.59 10.63
C LYS A 35 -6.42 -19.52 10.27
N GLY A 36 -7.23 -19.77 9.24
CA GLY A 36 -8.19 -18.82 8.67
C GLY A 36 -7.73 -18.16 7.36
N ASP A 37 -6.42 -18.16 7.07
CA ASP A 37 -5.85 -17.57 5.85
C ASP A 37 -5.70 -18.58 4.70
N GLU A 38 -6.23 -19.79 4.86
CA GLU A 38 -6.14 -20.86 3.85
C GLU A 38 -6.92 -20.51 2.57
N LYS A 39 -7.85 -19.54 2.67
CA LYS A 39 -8.68 -19.07 1.55
C LYS A 39 -8.43 -17.60 1.28
N ARG A 40 -8.31 -17.25 0.00
CA ARG A 40 -8.18 -15.86 -0.46
C ARG A 40 -9.35 -15.49 -1.35
N ILE A 41 -9.87 -14.27 -1.15
CA ILE A 41 -10.88 -13.68 -2.02
C ILE A 41 -10.27 -13.42 -3.40
N LYS A 42 -10.99 -13.79 -4.46
CA LYS A 42 -10.66 -13.51 -5.86
C LYS A 42 -11.91 -12.98 -6.58
N PRO A 43 -11.75 -12.13 -7.61
CA PRO A 43 -12.88 -11.69 -8.42
C PRO A 43 -13.51 -12.89 -9.14
N ARG A 44 -14.85 -12.92 -9.24
CA ARG A 44 -15.60 -14.01 -9.90
C ARG A 44 -15.41 -14.02 -11.42
N LYS A 45 -15.20 -12.85 -12.01
CA LYS A 45 -14.93 -12.65 -13.44
C LYS A 45 -13.52 -12.06 -13.58
N PRO A 46 -12.82 -12.31 -14.70
CA PRO A 46 -11.61 -11.57 -15.03
C PRO A 46 -11.85 -10.05 -14.98
N ILE A 47 -10.80 -9.29 -14.70
CA ILE A 47 -10.89 -7.83 -14.75
C ILE A 47 -11.14 -7.40 -16.20
N ASP A 48 -12.20 -6.64 -16.39
CA ASP A 48 -12.42 -5.90 -17.63
C ASP A 48 -11.69 -4.56 -17.54
N TYR A 49 -10.58 -4.43 -18.25
CA TYR A 49 -9.74 -3.23 -18.20
C TYR A 49 -10.44 -2.01 -18.83
N ALA A 50 -11.36 -2.22 -19.78
CA ALA A 50 -12.11 -1.14 -20.42
C ALA A 50 -13.14 -0.50 -19.47
N GLU A 51 -13.61 -1.25 -18.47
CA GLU A 51 -14.56 -0.78 -17.45
C GLU A 51 -13.90 -0.12 -16.23
N ILE A 52 -12.57 0.09 -16.23
CA ILE A 52 -11.90 0.75 -15.11
C ILE A 52 -12.31 2.22 -15.05
N GLU A 53 -12.86 2.66 -13.92
CA GLU A 53 -13.12 4.09 -13.71
C GLU A 53 -11.87 4.79 -13.19
N LEU A 54 -11.35 5.74 -13.97
CA LEU A 54 -10.18 6.54 -13.58
C LEU A 54 -10.43 7.38 -12.31
N SER A 55 -11.69 7.64 -11.95
CA SER A 55 -12.08 8.31 -10.71
C SER A 55 -11.59 7.58 -9.46
N TRP A 56 -11.46 6.25 -9.49
CA TRP A 56 -11.03 5.47 -8.33
C TRP A 56 -9.59 5.77 -7.92
N PHE A 57 -8.79 6.24 -8.87
CA PHE A 57 -7.39 6.57 -8.67
C PHE A 57 -7.18 8.07 -8.42
N LYS A 58 -8.25 8.88 -8.41
CA LYS A 58 -8.15 10.31 -8.08
C LYS A 58 -7.95 10.52 -6.58
N GLY A 59 -7.28 11.60 -6.21
CA GLY A 59 -6.96 11.94 -4.81
C GLY A 59 -5.62 11.39 -4.34
N LEU A 60 -5.20 11.77 -3.13
CA LEU A 60 -3.92 11.41 -2.51
C LEU A 60 -4.06 10.40 -1.37
N ASN A 61 -5.31 10.07 -1.00
CA ASN A 61 -5.73 9.20 0.10
C ASN A 61 -5.51 7.70 -0.15
N TRP A 62 -4.58 7.37 -1.06
CA TRP A 62 -4.17 6.01 -1.31
C TRP A 62 -2.68 5.94 -1.61
N LYS A 63 -2.09 4.80 -1.26
CA LYS A 63 -0.68 4.45 -1.47
C LYS A 63 -0.56 3.03 -1.97
N MET A 64 0.53 2.79 -2.67
CA MET A 64 0.97 1.46 -3.06
C MET A 64 1.99 0.97 -2.05
N HIS A 65 2.08 -0.36 -1.86
CA HIS A 65 3.15 -0.93 -1.06
C HIS A 65 4.51 -0.50 -1.66
N PRO A 66 5.40 0.14 -0.88
CA PRO A 66 6.56 0.88 -1.39
C PRO A 66 7.56 -0.02 -2.14
N GLU A 67 7.64 -1.29 -1.77
CA GLU A 67 8.57 -2.25 -2.37
C GLU A 67 7.95 -3.12 -3.48
N TRP A 68 6.62 -3.06 -3.66
CA TRP A 68 5.96 -3.93 -4.63
C TRP A 68 5.98 -3.24 -6.00
N ARG A 69 6.48 -3.95 -7.00
CA ARG A 69 6.43 -3.48 -8.39
C ARG A 69 5.22 -4.13 -9.06
N TYR A 70 4.35 -3.35 -9.67
CA TYR A 70 3.12 -3.86 -10.30
C TYR A 70 3.32 -3.99 -11.80
N CYS A 71 3.99 -3.00 -12.39
CA CYS A 71 4.48 -3.03 -13.75
C CYS A 71 5.99 -2.77 -13.75
N LEU A 72 6.69 -3.24 -14.78
CA LEU A 72 8.06 -2.84 -15.03
C LEU A 72 8.04 -1.38 -15.49
N LEU A 73 8.89 -0.53 -14.88
CA LEU A 73 8.99 0.87 -15.29
C LEU A 73 9.66 0.93 -16.66
N ASN A 74 9.10 1.72 -17.56
CA ASN A 74 9.82 2.11 -18.78
C ASN A 74 10.92 3.11 -18.40
N ASP A 75 12.00 3.22 -19.17
CA ASP A 75 13.12 4.13 -18.87
C ASP A 75 12.67 5.60 -18.74
N SER A 76 11.54 5.95 -19.36
CA SER A 76 10.86 7.25 -19.29
C SER A 76 10.22 7.58 -17.93
N ASP A 77 9.98 6.60 -17.07
CA ASP A 77 9.13 6.76 -15.87
C ASP A 77 9.96 7.00 -14.60
N SER A 78 11.28 7.16 -14.72
CA SER A 78 12.21 7.25 -13.59
C SER A 78 11.96 8.43 -12.65
N SER A 79 11.26 9.46 -13.10
CA SER A 79 10.89 10.63 -12.29
C SER A 79 9.52 10.53 -11.61
N LEU A 80 8.71 9.52 -11.95
CA LEU A 80 7.36 9.36 -11.40
C LEU A 80 7.41 8.58 -10.07
N THR A 81 6.52 8.94 -9.16
CA THR A 81 6.21 8.08 -8.01
C THR A 81 5.54 6.80 -8.49
N ALA A 82 5.58 5.74 -7.67
CA ALA A 82 4.93 4.47 -8.01
C ALA A 82 3.43 4.64 -8.31
N GLU A 83 2.75 5.48 -7.54
CA GLU A 83 1.33 5.81 -7.73
C GLU A 83 1.07 6.55 -9.05
N GLU A 84 1.93 7.51 -9.41
CA GLU A 84 1.81 8.26 -10.67
C GLU A 84 2.06 7.37 -11.87
N ALA A 85 3.12 6.56 -11.85
CA ALA A 85 3.41 5.59 -12.89
C ALA A 85 2.25 4.59 -13.05
N PHE A 86 1.69 4.11 -11.94
CA PHE A 86 0.55 3.19 -11.99
C PHE A 86 -0.69 3.85 -12.60
N ARG A 87 -0.95 5.13 -12.36
CA ARG A 87 -2.05 5.87 -13.03
C ARG A 87 -1.88 5.90 -14.53
N VAL A 88 -0.67 6.14 -15.03
CA VAL A 88 -0.36 6.10 -16.47
C VAL A 88 -0.70 4.73 -17.06
N TYR A 89 -0.28 3.65 -16.39
CA TYR A 89 -0.63 2.29 -16.85
C TYR A 89 -2.13 2.00 -16.79
N VAL A 90 -2.85 2.50 -15.78
CA VAL A 90 -4.31 2.36 -15.69
C VAL A 90 -5.03 3.12 -16.81
N GLU A 91 -4.56 4.32 -17.17
CA GLU A 91 -5.08 5.07 -18.31
C GLU A 91 -4.87 4.30 -19.62
N GLN A 92 -3.68 3.71 -19.81
CA GLN A 92 -3.39 2.83 -20.94
C GLN A 92 -4.30 1.60 -20.94
N MET A 93 -4.49 0.94 -19.79
CA MET A 93 -5.38 -0.22 -19.64
C MET A 93 -6.81 0.10 -20.07
N ARG A 94 -7.33 1.26 -19.65
CA ARG A 94 -8.68 1.70 -20.01
C ARG A 94 -8.80 2.01 -21.50
N HIS A 95 -7.81 2.68 -22.07
CA HIS A 95 -7.81 3.07 -23.47
C HIS A 95 -7.70 1.87 -24.41
N GLU A 96 -6.81 0.92 -24.10
CA GLU A 96 -6.56 -0.27 -24.94
C GLU A 96 -7.51 -1.43 -24.63
N GLY A 97 -8.18 -1.42 -23.47
CA GLY A 97 -8.99 -2.54 -22.98
C GLY A 97 -8.16 -3.78 -22.64
N ALA A 98 -6.84 -3.63 -22.46
CA ALA A 98 -5.90 -4.72 -22.27
C ALA A 98 -4.83 -4.36 -21.23
N LEU A 99 -4.17 -5.38 -20.68
CA LEU A 99 -3.05 -5.18 -19.76
C LEU A 99 -1.78 -4.81 -20.55
N PRO A 100 -1.09 -3.70 -20.22
CA PRO A 100 0.17 -3.34 -20.87
C PRO A 100 1.22 -4.45 -20.70
N ARG A 101 2.06 -4.64 -21.74
CA ARG A 101 3.12 -5.67 -21.74
C ARG A 101 4.03 -5.60 -20.51
N LEU A 102 4.34 -4.39 -20.05
CA LEU A 102 5.18 -4.15 -18.87
C LEU A 102 4.55 -4.67 -17.57
N CYS A 103 3.24 -4.87 -17.54
CA CYS A 103 2.48 -5.37 -16.40
C CYS A 103 2.20 -6.88 -16.48
N GLU A 104 2.39 -7.53 -17.64
CA GLU A 104 1.95 -8.91 -17.89
C GLU A 104 2.57 -9.93 -16.94
N SER A 105 3.86 -9.81 -16.65
CA SER A 105 4.58 -10.69 -15.73
C SER A 105 4.01 -10.69 -14.31
N ARG A 106 3.20 -9.68 -13.96
CA ARG A 106 2.60 -9.46 -12.64
C ARG A 106 1.10 -9.28 -12.71
N ARG A 107 0.44 -9.78 -13.77
CA ARG A 107 -1.01 -9.71 -13.99
C ARG A 107 -1.82 -9.96 -12.72
N GLN A 108 -1.52 -11.04 -11.99
CA GLN A 108 -2.28 -11.40 -10.78
C GLN A 108 -2.23 -10.31 -9.71
N LEU A 109 -1.09 -9.63 -9.56
CA LEU A 109 -0.92 -8.56 -8.60
C LEU A 109 -1.67 -7.29 -9.04
N VAL A 110 -1.56 -6.95 -10.33
CA VAL A 110 -2.26 -5.80 -10.94
C VAL A 110 -3.78 -5.98 -10.87
N ASP A 111 -4.29 -7.14 -11.27
CA ASP A 111 -5.71 -7.46 -11.23
C ASP A 111 -6.27 -7.36 -9.81
N ARG A 112 -5.51 -7.83 -8.83
CA ARG A 112 -5.91 -7.74 -7.42
C ARG A 112 -5.90 -6.29 -6.92
N PHE A 113 -4.92 -5.49 -7.33
CA PHE A 113 -4.85 -4.09 -6.97
C PHE A 113 -6.02 -3.28 -7.54
N ILE A 114 -6.35 -3.50 -8.82
CA ILE A 114 -7.51 -2.88 -9.49
C ILE A 114 -8.82 -3.33 -8.82
N PHE A 115 -8.95 -4.63 -8.50
CA PHE A 115 -10.08 -5.15 -7.77
C PHE A 115 -10.24 -4.49 -6.40
N ASP A 116 -9.17 -4.47 -5.60
CA ASP A 116 -9.17 -3.86 -4.27
C ASP A 116 -9.49 -2.37 -4.37
N MET A 117 -8.99 -1.66 -5.38
CA MET A 117 -9.31 -0.25 -5.62
C MET A 117 -10.80 -0.04 -5.90
N LYS A 118 -11.40 -0.85 -6.79
CA LYS A 118 -12.82 -0.82 -7.15
C LYS A 118 -13.72 -1.05 -5.93
N VAL A 119 -13.50 -2.14 -5.20
CA VAL A 119 -14.38 -2.52 -4.08
C VAL A 119 -14.28 -1.57 -2.88
N THR A 120 -13.16 -0.86 -2.76
CA THR A 120 -12.92 0.10 -1.68
C THR A 120 -13.16 1.56 -2.09
N ASN A 121 -13.67 1.83 -3.30
CA ASN A 121 -13.80 3.20 -3.82
C ASN A 121 -14.66 4.10 -2.91
N GLY A 122 -15.77 3.58 -2.39
CA GLY A 122 -16.68 4.33 -1.51
C GLY A 122 -16.20 4.56 -0.07
N LEU A 123 -15.02 4.06 0.32
CA LEU A 123 -14.56 4.19 1.71
C LEU A 123 -14.25 5.62 2.12
N ILE A 124 -13.67 6.43 1.23
CA ILE A 124 -13.33 7.82 1.55
C ILE A 124 -14.59 8.62 1.87
N ASP A 125 -15.65 8.47 1.08
CA ASP A 125 -16.93 9.14 1.32
C ASP A 125 -17.59 8.66 2.62
N LEU A 126 -17.51 7.36 2.90
CA LEU A 126 -18.01 6.80 4.15
C LEU A 126 -17.26 7.36 5.37
N TRP A 127 -15.93 7.43 5.30
CA TRP A 127 -15.10 8.00 6.37
C TRP A 127 -15.37 9.50 6.55
N ASN A 128 -15.49 10.26 5.45
CA ASN A 128 -15.90 11.67 5.49
C ASN A 128 -17.26 11.87 6.16
N TYR A 129 -18.25 11.05 5.83
CA TYR A 129 -19.58 11.09 6.44
C TYR A 129 -19.52 10.79 7.94
N ASN A 130 -18.79 9.74 8.32
CA ASN A 130 -18.63 9.33 9.71
C ASN A 130 -17.89 10.40 10.53
N ALA A 131 -16.81 10.98 10.00
CA ALA A 131 -16.06 12.04 10.66
C ALA A 131 -16.95 13.25 10.98
N LYS A 132 -17.74 13.72 10.00
CA LYS A 132 -18.70 14.81 10.21
C LYS A 132 -19.76 14.47 11.27
N THR A 133 -20.26 13.24 11.24
CA THR A 133 -21.28 12.77 12.19
C THR A 133 -20.70 12.65 13.60
N CYS A 134 -19.49 12.10 13.75
CA CYS A 134 -18.81 11.98 15.04
C CYS A 134 -18.52 13.37 15.66
N LYS A 135 -18.02 14.33 14.87
CA LYS A 135 -17.80 15.71 15.34
C LYS A 135 -19.07 16.37 15.84
N LYS A 136 -20.20 16.12 15.17
CA LYS A 136 -21.50 16.69 15.56
C LYS A 136 -21.95 16.24 16.95
N TYR A 137 -21.63 15.01 17.35
CA TYR A 137 -22.11 14.44 18.61
C TYR A 137 -21.08 14.44 19.74
N ASP A 138 -19.79 14.35 19.45
CA ASP A 138 -18.74 14.32 20.48
C ASP A 138 -17.38 14.80 19.94
N TYR A 139 -17.07 16.08 20.15
CA TYR A 139 -15.81 16.70 19.77
C TYR A 139 -14.57 16.05 20.41
N ARG A 140 -14.74 15.20 21.43
CA ARG A 140 -13.66 14.50 22.12
C ARG A 140 -13.29 13.16 21.48
N ARG A 141 -14.11 12.65 20.56
CA ARG A 141 -13.86 11.37 19.84
C ARG A 141 -13.19 11.60 18.49
N GLN A 142 -12.14 12.42 18.48
CA GLN A 142 -11.43 12.74 17.25
C GLN A 142 -10.66 11.50 16.78
N ILE A 143 -11.12 10.92 15.68
CA ILE A 143 -10.35 9.95 14.93
C ILE A 143 -9.42 10.77 14.05
N HIS A 144 -8.11 10.69 14.28
CA HIS A 144 -7.12 11.43 13.49
C HIS A 144 -6.68 10.68 12.24
N ILE A 145 -6.75 9.34 12.26
CA ILE A 145 -6.39 8.50 11.12
C ILE A 145 -7.24 7.25 11.09
N VAL A 146 -7.72 6.90 9.91
CA VAL A 146 -8.29 5.60 9.58
C VAL A 146 -7.55 5.10 8.35
N PHE A 147 -7.19 3.83 8.33
CA PHE A 147 -6.61 3.23 7.15
C PHE A 147 -7.20 1.84 6.90
N LEU A 148 -7.27 1.49 5.63
CA LEU A 148 -7.48 0.14 5.16
C LEU A 148 -6.31 -0.20 4.27
N ALA A 149 -5.55 -1.22 4.64
CA ALA A 149 -4.61 -1.82 3.72
C ALA A 149 -5.16 -3.16 3.21
N THR A 150 -4.79 -3.60 2.03
CA THR A 150 -5.31 -4.83 1.43
C THR A 150 -4.17 -5.79 1.12
N PRO A 151 -4.45 -7.09 0.92
CA PRO A 151 -3.41 -8.04 0.52
C PRO A 151 -2.84 -7.79 -0.88
N SER A 152 -3.43 -6.90 -1.69
CA SER A 152 -2.82 -6.45 -2.95
C SER A 152 -1.74 -5.40 -2.76
N GLY A 153 -1.49 -4.92 -1.53
CA GLY A 153 -0.57 -3.81 -1.27
C GLY A 153 -1.21 -2.43 -1.48
N LEU A 154 -2.52 -2.34 -1.71
CA LEU A 154 -3.25 -1.07 -1.67
C LEU A 154 -3.39 -0.62 -0.22
N ILE A 155 -3.08 0.64 0.06
CA ILE A 155 -3.37 1.30 1.32
C ILE A 155 -4.28 2.48 1.00
N LYS A 156 -5.48 2.51 1.56
CA LYS A 156 -6.33 3.70 1.59
C LYS A 156 -6.32 4.28 2.99
N TYR A 157 -6.29 5.60 3.08
CA TYR A 157 -6.27 6.27 4.37
C TYR A 157 -7.11 7.53 4.32
N TRP A 158 -7.67 7.86 5.47
CA TRP A 158 -8.30 9.14 5.74
C TRP A 158 -7.68 9.68 7.01
N ASP A 159 -7.28 10.93 6.95
CA ASP A 159 -6.58 11.61 8.01
C ASP A 159 -7.22 12.97 8.26
N GLU A 160 -7.23 13.35 9.53
CA GLU A 160 -7.55 14.69 9.97
C GLU A 160 -6.46 15.11 10.94
N ILE A 161 -5.50 15.84 10.38
CA ILE A 161 -4.41 16.44 11.14
C ILE A 161 -4.97 17.74 11.77
N PRO A 162 -4.95 17.87 13.10
CA PRO A 162 -5.25 19.13 13.78
C PRO A 162 -4.45 20.29 13.20
N GLU A 163 -5.02 21.50 13.14
CA GLU A 163 -4.38 22.67 12.51
C GLU A 163 -3.01 23.03 13.10
N ASP A 164 -2.75 22.62 14.35
CA ASP A 164 -1.48 22.82 15.07
C ASP A 164 -0.41 21.76 14.77
N LEU A 165 -0.74 20.74 13.97
CA LEU A 165 0.16 19.65 13.61
C LEU A 165 0.42 19.64 12.10
N THR A 166 1.66 19.37 11.71
CA THR A 166 2.03 19.13 10.31
C THR A 166 2.63 17.74 10.16
N TYR A 167 2.29 17.06 9.07
CA TYR A 167 2.97 15.83 8.70
C TYR A 167 4.32 16.17 8.08
N ASN A 168 5.40 16.06 8.85
CA ASN A 168 6.74 16.04 8.32
C ASN A 168 7.10 14.59 8.05
N ASP A 169 7.18 14.19 6.78
CA ASP A 169 7.76 12.89 6.44
C ASP A 169 9.23 12.90 6.87
N PRO A 170 9.63 12.06 7.84
CA PRO A 170 11.00 12.06 8.32
C PRO A 170 11.99 11.48 7.28
N ASN A 171 11.52 11.09 6.09
CA ASN A 171 12.33 10.66 4.94
C ASN A 171 12.37 11.66 3.78
N LEU A 172 11.54 12.72 3.78
CA LEU A 172 11.60 13.78 2.77
C LEU A 172 12.78 14.70 3.08
N VAL A 173 13.96 14.35 2.58
CA VAL A 173 15.09 15.27 2.51
C VAL A 173 14.75 16.33 1.46
N ASN A 174 14.70 17.60 1.85
CA ASN A 174 14.56 18.72 0.92
C ASN A 174 15.72 18.71 -0.09
N ILE A 175 15.49 18.16 -1.28
CA ILE A 175 16.41 18.27 -2.43
C ILE A 175 16.23 19.65 -3.05
N SER A 176 16.53 20.69 -2.27
CA SER A 176 16.70 22.06 -2.75
C SER A 176 17.31 22.86 -1.61
N GLN A 177 18.63 23.06 -1.69
CA GLN A 177 19.49 24.01 -0.96
C GLN A 177 20.67 23.35 -0.21
N SER A 178 21.85 23.91 -0.49
CA SER A 178 23.10 23.86 0.27
C SER A 178 23.90 22.55 0.35
N THR A 179 24.79 22.39 -0.63
CA THR A 179 26.24 22.35 -0.41
C THR A 179 26.76 22.50 1.04
N LYS A 180 27.65 21.57 1.42
CA LYS A 180 28.73 21.67 2.42
C LYS A 180 28.36 21.76 3.91
N SER A 181 28.57 20.66 4.63
CA SER A 181 29.63 20.45 5.64
C SER A 181 29.22 19.43 6.70
N PHE A 182 30.19 18.61 7.10
CA PHE A 182 30.07 17.48 8.01
C PHE A 182 29.95 17.98 9.47
N GLY A 183 28.93 17.53 10.20
CA GLY A 183 28.76 17.80 11.63
C GLY A 183 27.73 16.85 12.26
N THR A 184 28.19 16.00 13.19
CA THR A 184 27.42 15.01 13.98
C THR A 184 26.71 15.63 15.20
N PRO A 185 25.87 14.90 15.98
CA PRO A 185 24.57 14.31 15.66
C PRO A 185 23.48 14.71 16.71
N SER A 186 22.17 14.65 16.43
CA SER A 186 21.17 14.53 17.51
C SER A 186 19.82 13.97 17.06
N GLN A 187 19.21 13.25 18.02
CA GLN A 187 17.96 12.49 18.06
C GLN A 187 16.77 13.05 17.25
N GLN A 188 16.02 12.18 16.57
CA GLN A 188 14.55 12.18 16.56
C GLN A 188 13.94 10.94 15.89
N GLN A 189 12.78 10.56 16.41
CA GLN A 189 12.09 9.28 16.26
C GLN A 189 11.48 9.07 14.87
N LYS A 190 11.47 7.82 14.38
CA LYS A 190 10.69 7.38 13.22
C LYS A 190 9.65 6.35 13.65
N LEU A 191 8.38 6.66 13.41
CA LEU A 191 7.28 5.72 13.49
C LEU A 191 7.37 4.72 12.33
N VAL A 192 7.28 3.43 12.63
CA VAL A 192 7.12 2.32 11.68
C VAL A 192 5.82 1.60 12.05
N PHE A 193 4.90 1.46 11.10
CA PHE A 193 3.74 0.58 11.26
C PHE A 193 3.95 -0.70 10.44
N PHE A 194 3.99 -1.84 11.14
CA PHE A 194 3.93 -3.17 10.57
C PHE A 194 2.47 -3.65 10.51
N ARG A 195 2.16 -4.45 9.49
CA ARG A 195 1.03 -5.38 9.51
C ARG A 195 1.45 -6.70 10.12
#